data_AF-A0AB37TT35-F1
#
_entry.id   AF-A0AB37TT35-F1
#
_cell.length_a   1.000
_cell.length_b   1.000
_cell.length_c   1.000
_cell.angle_alpha   90.00
_cell.angle_beta   90.00
_cell.angle_gamma   90.00
#
_symmetry.space_group_name_H-M   'P 1'
#
loop_
_entity.id
_entity.type
_entity.pdbx_description
1 polymer ?
#
loop_
_entity_poly.entity_id
_entity_poly.type
_entity_poly.pdbx_seq_one_letter_code
_entity_poly.pdbx_strand_id
1 'polypeptide(L)'
;MPRTSIATTQASRSGTVLPAATAGDVVNGNSVANDGRTVLIVNNTGATSRTITFQTTVSVDGLTAPVRSETIPAGETQVFGPFSPNDYGNPLGVNVDNAELTVQAIRV
;
A
#
# COMPACT_ATOMS: atom_id res chain seq x y z
N MET A 1 -9.57 16.07 1.96
CA MET A 1 -9.68 15.68 0.54
C MET A 1 -9.73 14.17 0.46
N PRO A 2 -10.34 13.55 -0.56
CA PRO A 2 -10.36 12.09 -0.69
C PRO A 2 -8.95 11.54 -0.93
N ARG A 3 -8.66 10.33 -0.45
CA ARG A 3 -7.42 9.61 -0.75
C ARG A 3 -7.29 9.33 -2.24
N THR A 4 -6.07 9.36 -2.76
CA THR A 4 -5.77 9.04 -4.16
C THR A 4 -5.85 7.52 -4.36
N SER A 5 -6.69 7.09 -5.31
CA SER A 5 -6.91 5.67 -5.58
C SER A 5 -5.79 5.08 -6.44
N ILE A 6 -5.24 3.95 -6.01
CA ILE A 6 -4.29 3.14 -6.78
C ILE A 6 -5.03 1.91 -7.32
N ALA A 7 -5.02 1.75 -8.64
CA ALA A 7 -5.71 0.66 -9.31
C ALA A 7 -5.07 -0.71 -8.99
N THR A 8 -5.92 -1.71 -8.72
CA THR A 8 -5.51 -3.10 -8.52
C THR A 8 -5.54 -3.86 -9.84
N THR A 9 -4.54 -4.70 -10.07
CA THR A 9 -4.46 -5.57 -11.26
C THR A 9 -4.55 -7.04 -10.86
N GLN A 10 -5.42 -7.81 -11.52
CA GLN A 10 -5.62 -9.22 -11.22
C GLN A 10 -4.48 -10.09 -11.78
N ALA A 11 -3.86 -10.91 -10.92
CA ALA A 11 -2.94 -11.95 -11.33
C ALA A 11 -3.68 -13.07 -12.07
N SER A 12 -3.07 -13.59 -13.14
CA SER A 12 -3.61 -14.68 -13.95
C SER A 12 -2.62 -15.84 -14.06
N ARG A 13 -3.13 -17.05 -14.34
CA ARG A 13 -2.30 -18.23 -14.60
C ARG A 13 -1.50 -18.13 -15.91
N SER A 14 -1.90 -17.24 -16.82
CA SER A 14 -1.15 -16.91 -18.04
C SER A 14 -0.08 -15.85 -17.79
N GLY A 15 0.09 -15.40 -16.55
CA GLY A 15 0.84 -14.19 -16.21
C GLY A 15 0.00 -12.93 -16.41
N THR A 16 0.33 -11.89 -15.66
CA THR A 16 -0.20 -10.54 -15.86
C THR A 16 0.98 -9.57 -15.84
N VAL A 17 1.01 -8.62 -16.76
CA VAL A 17 2.03 -7.57 -16.75
C VAL A 17 1.84 -6.72 -15.48
N LEU A 18 2.94 -6.44 -14.79
CA LEU A 18 2.91 -5.54 -13.63
C LEU A 18 2.38 -4.16 -14.09
N PRO A 19 1.40 -3.57 -13.38
CA PRO A 19 0.87 -2.26 -13.74
C PRO A 19 1.95 -1.19 -13.61
N ALA A 20 1.80 -0.04 -14.26
CA ALA A 20 2.73 1.06 -14.06
C ALA A 20 2.77 1.48 -12.58
N ALA A 21 3.97 1.74 -12.05
CA ALA A 21 4.13 2.18 -10.67
C ALA A 21 3.56 3.58 -10.49
N THR A 22 2.74 3.78 -9.47
CA THR A 22 2.12 5.06 -9.15
C THR A 22 2.90 5.71 -8.02
N ALA A 23 3.38 6.95 -8.22
CA ALA A 23 4.01 7.70 -7.13
C ALA A 23 3.00 7.93 -6.00
N GLY A 24 3.41 7.68 -4.76
CA GLY A 24 2.51 7.81 -3.62
C GLY A 24 2.13 9.27 -3.33
N ASP A 25 0.85 9.50 -3.05
CA ASP A 25 0.34 10.80 -2.65
C ASP A 25 0.63 11.08 -1.17
N VAL A 26 1.60 11.95 -0.91
CA VAL A 26 2.02 12.36 0.45
C VAL A 26 1.03 13.31 1.12
N VAL A 27 0.18 14.00 0.34
CA VAL A 27 -0.73 15.04 0.83
C VAL A 27 -2.07 14.43 1.24
N ASN A 28 -2.66 13.64 0.35
CA ASN A 28 -3.97 13.05 0.57
C ASN A 28 -3.90 11.62 1.12
N GLY A 29 -2.75 10.96 1.00
CA GLY A 29 -2.62 9.53 1.20
C GLY A 29 -3.24 8.73 0.04
N ASN A 30 -3.13 7.42 0.13
CA ASN A 30 -3.50 6.50 -0.95
C ASN A 30 -4.53 5.48 -0.46
N SER A 31 -5.38 5.02 -1.38
CA SER A 31 -6.34 3.95 -1.14
C SER A 31 -6.22 2.85 -2.20
N VAL A 32 -6.38 1.62 -1.77
CA VAL A 32 -6.31 0.43 -2.64
C VAL A 32 -7.51 -0.46 -2.33
N ALA A 33 -8.16 -1.01 -3.36
CA ALA A 33 -9.20 -2.01 -3.15
C ALA A 33 -8.62 -3.23 -2.41
N ASN A 34 -9.25 -3.66 -1.33
CA ASN A 34 -8.75 -4.74 -0.50
C ASN A 34 -9.84 -5.77 -0.19
N ASP A 35 -9.67 -6.97 -0.73
CA ASP A 35 -10.57 -8.09 -0.52
C ASP A 35 -9.90 -9.29 0.17
N GLY A 36 -8.75 -9.06 0.82
CA GLY A 36 -7.98 -10.10 1.49
C GLY A 36 -6.95 -10.77 0.61
N ARG A 37 -6.88 -10.38 -0.66
CA ARG A 37 -5.92 -10.92 -1.64
C ARG A 37 -5.11 -9.83 -2.33
N THR A 38 -5.12 -8.62 -1.77
CA THR A 38 -4.33 -7.52 -2.30
C THR A 38 -2.91 -7.59 -1.77
N VAL A 39 -1.95 -7.50 -2.69
CA VAL A 39 -0.52 -7.41 -2.46
C VAL A 39 -0.03 -6.10 -3.05
N LEU A 40 0.80 -5.39 -2.30
CA LEU A 40 1.42 -4.14 -2.72
C LEU A 40 2.90 -4.39 -3.01
N ILE A 41 3.35 -3.96 -4.18
CA ILE A 41 4.77 -3.91 -4.53
C ILE A 41 5.15 -2.45 -4.42
N VAL A 42 6.12 -2.16 -3.55
CA VAL A 42 6.52 -0.81 -3.21
C VAL A 42 8.01 -0.66 -3.48
N ASN A 43 8.35 0.30 -4.32
CA ASN A 43 9.72 0.58 -4.72
C ASN A 43 10.12 1.97 -4.23
N ASN A 44 11.25 2.05 -3.54
CA ASN A 44 11.87 3.30 -3.15
C ASN A 44 12.87 3.75 -4.23
N THR A 45 12.46 4.69 -5.07
CA THR A 45 13.32 5.25 -6.12
C THR A 45 14.27 6.34 -5.60
N GLY A 46 14.23 6.63 -4.30
CA GLY A 46 15.03 7.66 -3.65
C GLY A 46 16.44 7.22 -3.27
N ALA A 47 17.26 8.20 -2.88
CA ALA A 47 18.63 7.97 -2.41
C ALA A 47 18.73 7.73 -0.89
N THR A 48 17.62 7.80 -0.17
CA THR A 48 17.55 7.58 1.29
C THR A 48 16.42 6.60 1.62
N SER A 49 16.45 5.99 2.81
CA SER A 49 15.36 5.13 3.26
C SER A 49 14.06 5.91 3.40
N ARG A 50 12.95 5.31 2.98
CA ARG A 50 11.60 5.89 3.04
C ARG A 50 10.67 5.01 3.85
N THR A 51 9.62 5.58 4.39
CA THR A 51 8.67 4.88 5.27
C THR A 51 7.29 4.84 4.63
N ILE A 52 6.75 3.63 4.53
CA ILE A 52 5.36 3.38 4.20
C ILE A 52 4.58 3.06 5.47
N THR A 53 3.34 3.54 5.57
CA THR A 53 2.46 3.29 6.70
C THR A 53 1.12 2.74 6.22
N PHE A 54 0.79 1.54 6.66
CA PHE A 54 -0.49 0.87 6.44
C PHE A 54 -1.45 1.20 7.58
N GLN A 55 -2.65 1.62 7.21
CA GLN A 55 -3.69 1.97 8.17
C GLN A 55 -4.45 0.70 8.57
N THR A 56 -4.57 0.44 9.87
CA THR A 56 -5.49 -0.60 10.37
C THR A 56 -6.83 0.04 10.73
N THR A 57 -7.90 -0.74 10.66
CA THR A 57 -9.26 -0.33 11.00
C THR A 57 -9.77 -0.96 12.30
N VAL A 58 -9.07 -1.96 12.83
CA VAL A 58 -9.46 -2.63 14.07
C VAL A 58 -9.12 -1.74 15.26
N SER A 59 -10.18 -1.32 15.94
CA SER A 59 -10.12 -0.64 17.24
C SER A 59 -10.63 -1.60 18.30
N VAL A 60 -10.05 -1.54 19.50
CA VAL A 60 -10.53 -2.27 20.68
C VAL A 60 -11.12 -1.24 21.63
N ASP A 61 -12.40 -1.39 21.97
CA ASP A 61 -13.11 -0.52 22.93
C ASP A 61 -12.99 1.00 22.63
N GLY A 62 -12.99 1.37 21.35
CA GLY A 62 -12.89 2.77 20.91
C GLY A 62 -11.47 3.35 20.94
N LEU A 63 -10.45 2.53 21.23
CA LEU A 63 -9.06 2.93 21.09
C LEU A 63 -8.69 3.16 19.63
N THR A 64 -7.84 4.16 19.37
CA THR A 64 -7.29 4.43 18.05
C THR A 64 -6.64 3.18 17.47
N ALA A 65 -7.06 2.77 16.28
CA ALA A 65 -6.48 1.65 15.57
C ALA A 65 -4.97 1.90 15.34
N PRO A 66 -4.09 0.95 15.68
CA PRO A 66 -2.65 1.14 15.49
C PRO A 66 -2.32 1.25 14.00
N VAL A 67 -1.23 1.92 13.65
CA VAL A 67 -0.73 1.93 12.28
C VAL A 67 0.49 1.02 12.19
N ARG A 68 0.66 0.35 11.04
CA ARG A 68 1.86 -0.44 10.78
C ARG A 68 2.76 0.34 9.84
N SER A 69 3.95 0.71 10.31
CA SER A 69 4.94 1.40 9.50
C SER A 69 6.11 0.48 9.18
N GLU A 70 6.60 0.57 7.95
CA GLU A 70 7.74 -0.22 7.46
C GLU A 70 8.72 0.70 6.74
N THR A 71 10.02 0.45 6.95
CA THR A 71 11.09 1.22 6.30
C THR A 71 11.62 0.45 5.09
N ILE A 72 11.64 1.13 3.95
CA ILE A 72 12.13 0.63 2.68
C ILE A 72 13.48 1.32 2.41
N PRO A 73 14.60 0.58 2.38
CA PRO A 73 15.91 1.15 2.06
C PRO A 73 15.95 1.80 0.67
N ALA A 74 16.95 2.65 0.44
CA ALA A 74 17.12 3.34 -0.83
C ALA A 74 17.34 2.34 -1.98
N GLY A 75 16.62 2.52 -3.09
CA GLY A 75 16.72 1.65 -4.28
C GLY A 75 16.09 0.25 -4.13
N GLU A 76 15.50 -0.06 -2.98
CA GLU A 76 14.93 -1.38 -2.72
C GLU A 76 13.45 -1.45 -3.09
N THR A 77 13.04 -2.65 -3.48
CA THR A 77 11.64 -3.01 -3.70
C THR A 77 11.20 -4.05 -2.68
N GLN A 78 10.11 -3.77 -1.98
CA GLN A 78 9.52 -4.68 -1.02
C GLN A 78 8.06 -5.01 -1.38
N VAL A 79 7.66 -6.23 -1.03
CA VAL A 79 6.32 -6.75 -1.31
C VAL A 79 5.59 -6.93 0.02
N PHE A 80 4.40 -6.36 0.12
CA PHE A 80 3.58 -6.38 1.33
C PHE A 80 2.21 -7.00 1.06
N GLY A 81 1.75 -7.81 2.00
CA GLY A 81 0.44 -8.47 1.94
C GLY A 81 0.55 -9.99 2.04
N PRO A 82 -0.57 -10.72 1.88
CA PRO A 82 -1.92 -10.18 1.70
C PRO A 82 -2.42 -9.42 2.93
N PHE A 83 -3.33 -8.47 2.73
CA PHE A 83 -3.92 -7.66 3.82
C PHE A 83 -5.34 -8.13 4.14
N SER A 84 -5.58 -8.61 5.37
CA SER A 84 -6.92 -8.96 5.85
C SER A 84 -7.86 -7.74 5.84
N PRO A 85 -9.06 -7.79 5.21
CA PRO A 85 -10.01 -6.68 5.19
C PRO A 85 -10.60 -6.38 6.56
N ASN A 86 -10.62 -7.38 7.46
CA ASN A 86 -11.07 -7.19 8.83
C ASN A 86 -10.09 -6.28 9.58
N ASP A 87 -8.79 -6.44 9.32
CA ASP A 87 -7.73 -5.73 10.04
C ASP A 87 -7.38 -4.39 9.41
N TYR A 88 -7.35 -4.32 8.08
CA TYR A 88 -6.88 -3.16 7.31
C TYR A 88 -7.98 -2.42 6.54
N GLY A 89 -9.22 -2.91 6.60
CA GLY A 89 -10.36 -2.31 5.92
C GLY A 89 -10.43 -2.58 4.42
N ASN A 90 -11.54 -2.14 3.83
CA ASN A 90 -11.76 -2.08 2.39
C ASN A 90 -12.46 -0.74 2.06
N PRO A 91 -11.74 0.25 1.51
CA PRO A 91 -10.40 0.16 0.92
C PRO A 91 -9.27 0.16 1.96
N LEU A 92 -8.14 -0.48 1.62
CA LEU A 92 -6.88 -0.42 2.36
C LEU A 92 -6.32 1.01 2.28
N GLY A 93 -6.01 1.59 3.44
CA GLY A 93 -5.37 2.89 3.54
C GLY A 93 -3.84 2.80 3.58
N VAL A 94 -3.17 3.58 2.74
CA VAL A 94 -1.70 3.60 2.65
C VAL A 94 -1.19 5.03 2.63
N ASN A 95 -0.30 5.36 3.56
CA ASN A 95 0.40 6.64 3.58
C ASN A 95 1.87 6.40 3.25
N VAL A 96 2.46 7.31 2.48
CA VAL A 96 3.90 7.34 2.22
C VAL A 96 4.47 8.64 2.78
N ASP A 97 5.71 8.60 3.26
CA ASP A 97 6.42 9.80 3.72
C ASP A 97 6.96 10.65 2.56
N ASN A 98 7.14 10.04 1.38
CA ASN A 98 7.65 10.70 0.18
C ASN A 98 7.09 10.09 -1.11
N ALA A 99 6.96 10.91 -2.17
CA ALA A 99 6.51 10.48 -3.50
C ALA A 99 7.55 9.60 -4.24
N GLU A 100 8.79 9.55 -3.77
CA GLU A 100 9.80 8.56 -4.20
C GLU A 100 9.40 7.12 -3.89
N LEU A 101 8.44 6.90 -2.99
CA LEU A 101 7.78 5.61 -2.85
C LEU A 101 6.73 5.46 -3.96
N THR A 102 7.03 4.57 -4.89
CA THR A 102 6.10 4.18 -5.95
C THR A 102 5.44 2.86 -5.58
N VAL A 103 4.14 2.75 -5.87
CA VAL A 103 3.30 1.64 -5.43
C VAL A 103 2.59 1.03 -6.64
N GLN A 104 2.58 -0.30 -6.68
CA GLN A 104 1.78 -1.12 -7.58
C GLN A 104 0.91 -2.05 -6.73
N ALA A 105 -0.33 -2.27 -7.15
CA ALA A 105 -1.25 -3.15 -6.44
C ALA A 105 -1.66 -4.34 -7.31
N ILE A 106 -1.44 -5.54 -6.80
CA ILE A 106 -1.80 -6.81 -7.44
C ILE A 106 -2.81 -7.54 -6.57
N ARG A 107 -3.84 -8.12 -7.21
CA ARG A 107 -4.76 -9.05 -6.57
C ARG A 107 -4.37 -10.48 -6.94
N VAL A 108 -4.10 -11.31 -5.94
CA VAL A 108 -3.70 -12.73 -6.11
C VAL A 108 -4.86 -13.71 -6.02
#